data_AF-X1CMG3-F1
#
_entry.id   AF-X1CMG3-F1
#
_cell.length_a   1.000
_cell.length_b   1.000
_cell.length_c   1.000
_cell.angle_alpha   90.00
_cell.angle_beta   90.00
_cell.angle_gamma   90.00
#
_symmetry.space_group_name_H-M   'P 1'
#
loop_
_entity.id
_entity.type
_entity.pdbx_description
1 polymer ?
#
loop_
_entity_poly.entity_id
_entity_poly.type
_entity_poly.pdbx_seq_one_letter_code
_entity_poly.pdbx_strand_id
1 'polypeptide(L)'
;LKPATDPNDFLLIETFGMGDGTQIAPIGEPSGQVSSYTRKQHIYHAEPVHQASFGASEEESQWTLIDENVLKTRGYGWPDNRELVPEGTGSHFMDEVTIFKSTVSSLSYIVSPGYSMEEEIKGLITGTTVEGLYENLLKADTAQRLKVIAVADGAEIVDPTAALMDGDTLVVLSADSLNISKYILDVTVNGLSDDAVLTSTAYTVAYEGVTGSVTGFDYGITVRTVADGVTVPAGAHFAAIDSDGKYVPYQRLNFDTVYVDVLVTDQIYFEVIAEDGA
;
A
#
# COMPACT_ATOMS: atom_id res chain seq x y z
N LEU A 1 28.71 11.29 18.78
CA LEU A 1 27.41 11.19 19.48
C LEU A 1 27.66 11.37 20.97
N LYS A 2 26.85 12.18 21.66
CA LYS A 2 26.95 12.30 23.13
C LYS A 2 26.45 10.99 23.77
N PRO A 3 26.96 10.59 24.95
CA PRO A 3 26.44 9.44 25.68
C PRO A 3 24.97 9.63 26.05
N ALA A 4 24.17 8.56 25.99
CA ALA A 4 22.76 8.55 26.35
C ALA A 4 22.57 8.51 27.88
N THR A 5 23.09 9.54 28.56
CA THR A 5 23.12 9.63 30.02
C THR A 5 22.28 10.78 30.59
N ASP A 6 21.78 11.67 29.73
CA ASP A 6 20.90 12.76 30.14
C ASP A 6 19.45 12.27 30.04
N PRO A 7 18.69 12.21 31.15
CA PRO A 7 17.27 11.85 31.12
C PRO A 7 16.44 12.74 30.18
N ASN A 8 16.88 13.97 29.90
CA ASN A 8 16.20 14.87 28.96
C ASN A 8 16.38 14.46 27.49
N ASP A 9 17.24 13.48 27.19
CA ASP A 9 17.37 12.89 25.85
C ASP A 9 16.29 11.86 25.54
N PHE A 10 15.47 11.53 26.53
CA PHE A 10 14.43 10.53 26.42
C PHE A 10 13.06 11.18 26.57
N LEU A 11 12.12 10.72 25.74
CA LEU A 11 10.70 11.02 25.90
C LEU A 11 10.02 9.77 26.48
N LEU A 12 9.38 9.90 27.63
CA LEU A 12 8.46 8.88 28.12
C LEU A 12 7.25 8.86 27.21
N ILE A 13 7.09 7.78 26.45
CA ILE A 13 5.97 7.61 25.52
C ILE A 13 4.84 6.79 26.13
N GLU A 14 5.14 5.78 26.95
CA GLU A 14 4.16 4.86 27.53
C GLU A 14 4.50 4.56 28.99
N THR A 15 3.47 4.47 29.82
CA THR A 15 3.58 4.05 31.21
C THR A 15 2.64 2.88 31.49
N PHE A 16 3.22 1.69 31.61
CA PHE A 16 2.49 0.51 32.08
C PHE A 16 2.64 0.35 33.59
N GLY A 17 1.74 0.94 34.37
CA GLY A 17 1.71 0.74 35.82
C GLY A 17 0.93 1.78 36.62
N MET A 18 0.76 1.50 37.92
CA MET A 18 -0.12 2.28 38.80
C MET A 18 0.50 3.58 39.33
N GLY A 19 1.82 3.64 39.52
CA GLY A 19 2.49 4.83 40.06
C GLY A 19 2.25 5.13 41.55
N ASP A 20 1.29 4.46 42.19
CA ASP A 20 0.91 4.63 43.61
C ASP A 20 1.38 3.46 44.51
N GLY A 21 2.09 2.49 43.94
CA GLY A 21 2.60 1.30 44.64
C GLY A 21 1.58 0.17 44.80
N THR A 22 0.37 0.31 44.28
CA THR A 22 -0.61 -0.79 44.22
C THR A 22 -0.25 -1.80 43.12
N GLN A 23 -0.87 -2.98 43.18
CA GLN A 23 -0.70 -3.99 42.12
C GLN A 23 -1.29 -3.47 40.80
N ILE A 24 -0.60 -3.73 39.69
CA ILE A 24 -1.12 -3.37 38.37
C ILE A 24 -2.47 -4.04 38.12
N ALA A 25 -3.44 -3.28 37.62
CA ALA A 25 -4.77 -3.78 37.32
C ALA A 25 -5.26 -3.24 35.96
N PRO A 26 -4.70 -3.72 34.83
CA PRO A 26 -4.97 -3.14 33.51
C PRO A 26 -6.46 -3.14 33.13
N ILE A 27 -7.21 -4.13 33.60
CA ILE A 27 -8.65 -4.30 33.34
C ILE A 27 -9.50 -4.19 34.61
N GLY A 28 -9.00 -3.52 35.66
CA GLY A 28 -9.72 -3.31 36.92
C GLY A 28 -9.52 -4.41 37.96
N GLU A 29 -8.91 -5.54 37.58
CA GLU A 29 -8.53 -6.62 38.50
C GLU A 29 -7.01 -6.70 38.69
N PRO A 30 -6.51 -6.89 39.92
CA PRO A 30 -5.08 -7.04 40.16
C PRO A 30 -4.47 -8.21 39.36
N SER A 31 -3.36 -7.91 38.69
CA SER A 31 -2.64 -8.88 37.85
C SER A 31 -2.07 -10.04 38.66
N GLY A 32 -2.28 -11.25 38.15
CA GLY A 32 -1.69 -12.47 38.68
C GLY A 32 -0.30 -12.75 38.09
N GLN A 33 0.41 -13.73 38.66
CA GLN A 33 1.70 -14.20 38.13
C GLN A 33 1.58 -14.93 36.79
N VAL A 34 0.37 -15.38 36.43
CA VAL A 34 0.09 -16.17 35.22
C VAL A 34 -0.89 -15.39 34.35
N SER A 35 -0.40 -14.28 33.80
CA SER A 35 -1.19 -13.34 33.01
C SER A 35 -0.33 -12.77 31.89
N SER A 36 -0.93 -12.61 30.72
CA SER A 36 -0.36 -11.92 29.57
C SER A 36 -1.25 -10.76 29.16
N TYR A 37 -0.63 -9.66 28.74
CA TYR A 37 -1.33 -8.46 28.32
C TYR A 37 -0.92 -8.09 26.90
N THR A 38 -1.91 -7.84 26.06
CA THR A 38 -1.71 -7.39 24.68
C THR A 38 -2.42 -6.06 24.51
N ARG A 39 -1.73 -5.05 23.96
CA ARG A 39 -2.37 -3.77 23.67
C ARG A 39 -3.37 -3.98 22.54
N LYS A 40 -4.54 -3.35 22.64
CA LYS A 40 -5.56 -3.41 21.59
C LYS A 40 -5.03 -2.79 20.30
N GLN A 41 -5.31 -3.43 19.17
CA GLN A 41 -4.72 -3.10 17.86
C GLN A 41 -5.03 -1.67 17.39
N HIS A 42 -6.22 -1.15 17.71
CA HIS A 42 -6.63 0.21 17.35
C HIS A 42 -6.03 1.31 18.23
N ILE A 43 -5.32 0.98 19.32
CA ILE A 43 -4.68 1.96 20.19
C ILE A 43 -3.29 2.25 19.66
N TYR A 44 -3.17 3.36 18.92
CA TYR A 44 -1.94 3.76 18.24
C TYR A 44 -1.17 4.90 18.94
N HIS A 45 -1.82 5.63 19.84
CA HIS A 45 -1.13 6.60 20.70
C HIS A 45 -0.66 5.91 21.99
N ALA A 46 0.55 6.25 22.41
CA ALA A 46 1.09 5.84 23.68
C ALA A 46 0.52 6.72 24.81
N GLU A 47 0.45 6.18 26.01
CA GLU A 47 -0.14 6.84 27.18
C GLU A 47 0.91 7.00 28.29
N PRO A 48 1.51 8.20 28.46
CA PRO A 48 2.59 8.40 29.41
C PRO A 48 2.10 8.55 30.85
N VAL A 49 0.79 8.75 31.09
CA VAL A 49 0.25 8.95 32.44
C VAL A 49 0.02 7.60 33.12
N HIS A 50 0.47 7.48 34.37
CA HIS A 50 0.19 6.30 35.21
C HIS A 50 -1.32 6.00 35.24
N GLN A 51 -1.67 4.72 35.14
CA GLN A 51 -3.06 4.21 35.14
C GLN A 51 -3.94 4.65 33.95
N ALA A 52 -3.53 5.61 33.13
CA ALA A 52 -4.41 6.15 32.10
C ALA A 52 -4.69 5.18 30.94
N SER A 53 -3.79 4.20 30.71
CA SER A 53 -4.05 3.12 29.75
C SER A 53 -4.84 1.95 30.34
N PHE A 54 -5.12 1.97 31.64
CA PHE A 54 -5.90 0.95 32.34
C PHE A 54 -7.38 1.36 32.40
N GLY A 55 -8.27 0.39 32.54
CA GLY A 55 -9.72 0.63 32.67
C GLY A 55 -10.32 -0.17 33.82
N ALA A 56 -11.56 0.15 34.22
CA ALA A 56 -12.30 -0.65 35.20
C ALA A 56 -12.94 -1.91 34.58
N SER A 57 -12.93 -2.01 33.24
CA SER A 57 -13.38 -3.16 32.47
C SER A 57 -12.47 -3.43 31.26
N GLU A 58 -12.68 -4.55 30.57
CA GLU A 58 -11.97 -4.84 29.32
C GLU A 58 -12.25 -3.78 28.26
N GLU A 59 -13.47 -3.26 28.16
CA GLU A 59 -13.86 -2.23 27.17
C GLU A 59 -13.14 -0.92 27.40
N GLU A 60 -13.05 -0.47 28.66
CA GLU A 60 -12.40 0.78 29.06
C GLU A 60 -10.87 0.71 28.98
N SER A 61 -10.31 -0.49 29.15
CA SER A 61 -8.87 -0.74 29.10
C SER A 61 -8.30 -0.64 27.68
N GLN A 62 -7.07 -0.13 27.55
CA GLN A 62 -6.32 -0.20 26.29
C GLN A 62 -5.64 -1.57 26.07
N TRP A 63 -5.77 -2.48 27.04
CA TRP A 63 -5.12 -3.79 27.09
C TRP A 63 -6.14 -4.92 27.20
N THR A 64 -5.88 -6.01 26.50
CA THR A 64 -6.57 -7.29 26.64
C THR A 64 -5.77 -8.19 27.59
N LEU A 65 -6.46 -8.82 28.55
CA LEU A 65 -5.88 -9.81 29.45
C LEU A 65 -6.12 -11.23 28.93
N ILE A 66 -5.09 -12.05 28.94
CA ILE A 66 -5.19 -13.51 28.83
C ILE A 66 -4.56 -14.12 30.09
N ASP A 67 -5.37 -14.77 30.90
CA ASP A 67 -4.93 -15.52 32.08
C ASP A 67 -5.60 -16.91 32.14
N GLU A 68 -5.26 -17.69 33.17
CA GLU A 68 -5.82 -19.03 33.36
C GLU A 68 -7.35 -19.01 33.51
N ASN A 69 -7.95 -17.96 34.09
CA ASN A 69 -9.39 -17.89 34.36
C ASN A 69 -10.18 -17.55 33.09
N VAL A 70 -9.69 -16.61 32.29
CA VAL A 70 -10.19 -16.29 30.96
C VAL A 70 -10.16 -17.54 30.08
N LEU A 71 -9.05 -18.27 30.07
CA LEU A 71 -8.91 -19.49 29.27
C LEU A 71 -9.80 -20.64 29.77
N LYS A 72 -9.92 -20.85 31.09
CA LYS A 72 -10.87 -21.82 31.66
C LYS A 72 -12.32 -21.51 31.28
N THR A 73 -12.69 -20.23 31.32
CA THR A 73 -14.04 -19.78 30.92
C THR A 73 -14.30 -20.02 29.43
N ARG A 74 -13.24 -19.96 28.60
CA ARG A 74 -13.27 -20.33 27.17
C ARG A 74 -13.21 -21.84 26.92
N GLY A 75 -13.17 -22.67 27.96
CA GLY A 75 -13.19 -24.13 27.86
C GLY A 75 -11.82 -24.82 27.82
N TYR A 76 -10.73 -24.08 28.02
CA TYR A 76 -9.38 -24.66 28.06
C TYR A 76 -9.08 -25.23 29.45
N GLY A 77 -8.82 -26.54 29.50
CA GLY A 77 -8.44 -27.26 30.71
C GLY A 77 -6.95 -27.18 31.00
N TRP A 78 -6.54 -27.84 32.08
CA TRP A 78 -5.12 -28.13 32.32
C TRP A 78 -4.64 -29.26 31.38
N PRO A 79 -3.43 -29.18 30.77
CA PRO A 79 -2.41 -28.13 30.93
C PRO A 79 -2.52 -26.97 29.92
N ASP A 80 -3.39 -27.09 28.92
CA ASP A 80 -3.50 -26.16 27.77
C ASP A 80 -3.64 -24.71 28.22
N ASN A 81 -4.44 -24.45 29.26
CA ASN A 81 -4.64 -23.12 29.79
C ASN A 81 -3.36 -22.45 30.35
N ARG A 82 -2.28 -23.20 30.61
CA ARG A 82 -0.96 -22.64 30.96
C ARG A 82 -0.06 -22.44 29.78
N GLU A 83 -0.15 -23.33 28.79
CA GLU A 83 0.65 -23.24 27.57
C GLU A 83 0.20 -22.08 26.68
N LEU A 84 -1.10 -21.76 26.70
CA LEU A 84 -1.70 -20.68 25.91
C LEU A 84 -1.53 -19.28 26.52
N VAL A 85 -1.29 -19.15 27.83
CA VAL A 85 -1.06 -17.83 28.46
C VAL A 85 0.12 -17.08 27.81
N PRO A 86 1.31 -17.68 27.62
CA PRO A 86 2.42 -16.97 26.98
C PRO A 86 2.30 -16.88 25.45
N GLU A 87 1.30 -17.51 24.82
CA GLU A 87 1.15 -17.49 23.36
C GLU A 87 0.97 -16.05 22.84
N GLY A 88 1.73 -15.69 21.81
CA GLY A 88 1.77 -14.33 21.28
C GLY A 88 2.73 -13.37 22.00
N THR A 89 3.41 -13.81 23.07
CA THR A 89 4.50 -13.01 23.67
C THR A 89 5.56 -12.68 22.62
N GLY A 90 5.91 -11.40 22.49
CA GLY A 90 6.86 -10.92 21.48
C GLY A 90 6.26 -10.68 20.09
N SER A 91 4.95 -10.87 19.92
CA SER A 91 4.22 -10.45 18.73
C SER A 91 3.57 -9.08 18.92
N HIS A 92 3.48 -8.31 17.84
CA HIS A 92 2.82 -7.02 17.81
C HIS A 92 1.92 -6.95 16.58
N PHE A 93 0.67 -6.56 16.79
CA PHE A 93 -0.30 -6.30 15.73
C PHE A 93 -0.89 -4.92 16.00
N MET A 94 -0.95 -4.09 14.96
CA MET A 94 -1.53 -2.76 15.02
C MET A 94 -2.47 -2.59 13.84
N ASP A 95 -3.60 -1.95 14.08
CA ASP A 95 -4.43 -1.46 13.01
C ASP A 95 -3.67 -0.35 12.29
N GLU A 96 -3.83 -0.29 10.97
CA GLU A 96 -3.18 0.76 10.20
C GLU A 96 -3.70 2.14 10.64
N VAL A 97 -2.78 3.06 10.92
CA VAL A 97 -3.14 4.43 11.31
C VAL A 97 -3.45 5.24 10.04
N THR A 98 -4.74 5.38 9.74
CA THR A 98 -5.22 6.01 8.51
C THR A 98 -5.46 7.51 8.63
N ILE A 99 -5.61 8.04 9.85
CA ILE A 99 -6.02 9.43 10.09
C ILE A 99 -5.08 10.49 9.48
N PHE A 100 -3.80 10.14 9.33
CA PHE A 100 -2.77 11.00 8.76
C PHE A 100 -2.63 10.87 7.25
N LYS A 101 -3.21 9.82 6.66
CA LYS A 101 -3.09 9.56 5.22
C LYS A 101 -3.93 10.57 4.46
N SER A 102 -3.30 11.28 3.53
CA SER A 102 -3.95 12.13 2.55
C SER A 102 -4.01 11.49 1.16
N THR A 103 -3.63 10.23 1.02
CA THR A 103 -3.69 9.52 -0.26
C THR A 103 -5.04 8.81 -0.44
N VAL A 104 -5.40 8.54 -1.69
CA VAL A 104 -6.56 7.72 -2.07
C VAL A 104 -6.12 6.55 -2.93
N SER A 105 -6.94 5.52 -3.00
CA SER A 105 -6.88 4.48 -4.03
C SER A 105 -8.16 4.48 -4.85
N SER A 106 -8.26 3.64 -5.88
CA SER A 106 -9.44 3.56 -6.74
C SER A 106 -9.80 2.13 -7.10
N LEU A 107 -11.09 1.92 -7.38
CA LEU A 107 -11.63 0.68 -7.96
C LEU A 107 -11.50 0.63 -9.49
N SER A 108 -11.39 1.80 -10.15
CA SER A 108 -11.56 1.93 -11.60
C SER A 108 -10.45 2.73 -12.27
N TYR A 109 -9.61 3.42 -11.50
CA TYR A 109 -8.56 4.31 -12.01
C TYR A 109 -7.17 3.85 -11.56
N ILE A 110 -6.15 4.18 -12.34
CA ILE A 110 -4.76 4.03 -11.92
C ILE A 110 -4.37 5.27 -11.14
N VAL A 111 -4.04 5.10 -9.86
CA VAL A 111 -3.63 6.19 -8.97
C VAL A 111 -2.14 6.07 -8.71
N SER A 112 -1.38 7.11 -9.07
CA SER A 112 0.05 7.11 -8.79
C SER A 112 0.31 7.21 -7.28
N PRO A 113 1.30 6.48 -6.74
CA PRO A 113 1.66 6.56 -5.34
C PRO A 113 2.59 7.75 -5.08
N GLY A 114 2.38 8.48 -3.98
CA GLY A 114 3.32 9.51 -3.54
C GLY A 114 2.72 10.67 -2.74
N TYR A 115 3.58 11.66 -2.50
CA TYR A 115 3.29 12.93 -1.83
C TYR A 115 4.05 14.12 -2.46
N SER A 116 4.44 14.02 -3.73
CA SER A 116 5.17 15.08 -4.47
C SER A 116 4.28 16.24 -4.86
N MET A 117 2.95 16.09 -4.77
CA MET A 117 1.92 17.00 -5.29
C MET A 117 1.81 17.00 -6.83
N GLU A 118 2.51 16.08 -7.47
CA GLU A 118 2.52 15.83 -8.91
C GLU A 118 1.97 14.43 -9.21
N GLU A 119 1.32 13.78 -8.23
CA GLU A 119 0.63 12.52 -8.46
C GLU A 119 -0.48 12.69 -9.50
N GLU A 120 -0.79 11.61 -10.21
CA GLU A 120 -1.81 11.53 -11.25
C GLU A 120 -2.88 10.49 -10.90
N ILE A 121 -4.10 10.71 -11.41
CA ILE A 121 -5.16 9.69 -11.53
C ILE A 121 -5.48 9.56 -13.01
N LYS A 122 -5.30 8.35 -13.54
CA LYS A 122 -5.51 8.02 -14.96
C LYS A 122 -6.69 7.10 -15.16
N GLY A 123 -7.23 7.13 -16.38
CA GLY A 123 -8.36 6.30 -16.79
C GLY A 123 -9.71 6.98 -16.68
N LEU A 124 -9.73 8.29 -16.39
CA LEU A 124 -10.96 9.05 -16.50
C LEU A 124 -11.32 9.23 -17.97
N ILE A 125 -12.59 8.94 -18.31
CA ILE A 125 -13.13 9.21 -19.63
C ILE A 125 -13.81 10.58 -19.68
N THR A 126 -13.80 11.20 -20.85
CA THR A 126 -14.51 12.46 -21.11
C THR A 126 -15.99 12.32 -20.75
N GLY A 127 -16.48 13.22 -19.90
CA GLY A 127 -17.84 13.18 -19.37
C GLY A 127 -17.97 12.55 -17.98
N THR A 128 -16.89 11.99 -17.43
CA THR A 128 -16.84 11.62 -16.01
C THR A 128 -17.12 12.84 -15.14
N THR A 129 -18.05 12.73 -14.18
CA THR A 129 -18.41 13.83 -13.28
C THR A 129 -17.62 13.78 -11.97
N VAL A 130 -17.63 14.86 -11.19
CA VAL A 130 -17.05 14.89 -9.84
C VAL A 130 -17.63 13.78 -8.95
N GLU A 131 -18.95 13.58 -8.99
CA GLU A 131 -19.63 12.50 -8.27
C GLU A 131 -19.14 11.12 -8.73
N GLY A 132 -19.07 10.89 -10.04
CA GLY A 132 -18.59 9.64 -10.61
C GLY A 132 -17.14 9.32 -10.21
N LEU A 133 -16.27 10.34 -10.15
CA LEU A 133 -14.92 10.20 -9.59
C LEU A 133 -14.99 9.73 -8.13
N TYR A 134 -15.74 10.43 -7.28
CA TYR A 134 -15.80 10.12 -5.84
C TYR A 134 -16.36 8.73 -5.52
N GLU A 135 -17.34 8.24 -6.30
CA GLU A 135 -17.88 6.89 -6.15
C GLU A 135 -16.84 5.78 -6.43
N ASN A 136 -15.87 6.07 -7.28
CA ASN A 136 -14.81 5.13 -7.67
C ASN A 136 -13.51 5.29 -6.86
N LEU A 137 -13.46 6.27 -5.94
CA LEU A 137 -12.33 6.47 -5.03
C LEU A 137 -12.55 5.77 -3.69
N LEU A 138 -11.49 5.16 -3.21
CA LEU A 138 -11.40 4.57 -1.88
C LEU A 138 -10.58 5.52 -1.00
N LYS A 139 -11.26 6.09 0.00
CA LYS A 139 -10.62 6.86 1.04
C LYS A 139 -9.82 5.95 1.96
N ALA A 140 -8.60 6.36 2.30
CA ALA A 140 -7.82 5.70 3.34
C ALA A 140 -8.48 5.83 4.71
N ASP A 141 -9.14 6.96 4.97
CA ASP A 141 -9.90 7.21 6.20
C ASP A 141 -11.26 7.84 5.86
N THR A 142 -12.33 7.41 6.52
CA THR A 142 -13.68 7.90 6.23
C THR A 142 -13.84 9.40 6.46
N ALA A 143 -13.02 9.98 7.34
CA ALA A 143 -13.00 11.41 7.64
C ALA A 143 -12.10 12.23 6.69
N GLN A 144 -11.44 11.62 5.70
CA GLN A 144 -10.75 12.38 4.64
C GLN A 144 -11.72 13.29 3.89
N ARG A 145 -11.23 14.50 3.58
CA ARG A 145 -11.98 15.53 2.85
C ARG A 145 -11.41 15.67 1.45
N LEU A 146 -12.29 15.62 0.46
CA LEU A 146 -11.95 15.68 -0.96
C LEU A 146 -12.52 16.97 -1.55
N LYS A 147 -11.79 17.59 -2.46
CA LYS A 147 -12.32 18.63 -3.34
C LYS A 147 -11.64 18.57 -4.70
N VAL A 148 -12.33 19.01 -5.73
CA VAL A 148 -11.76 19.12 -7.08
C VAL A 148 -11.54 20.60 -7.40
N ILE A 149 -10.38 20.92 -7.97
CA ILE A 149 -10.00 22.25 -8.41
C ILE A 149 -9.91 22.24 -9.94
N ALA A 150 -10.63 23.14 -10.58
CA ALA A 150 -10.65 23.27 -12.02
C ALA A 150 -9.30 23.79 -12.54
N VAL A 151 -8.80 23.19 -13.62
CA VAL A 151 -7.58 23.66 -14.30
C VAL A 151 -7.76 25.02 -14.96
N ALA A 152 -8.98 25.32 -15.40
CA ALA A 152 -9.29 26.50 -16.21
C ALA A 152 -9.09 27.83 -15.46
N ASP A 153 -9.45 27.87 -14.18
CA ASP A 153 -9.45 29.09 -13.36
C ASP A 153 -8.92 28.88 -11.93
N GLY A 154 -8.61 27.64 -11.53
CA GLY A 154 -8.16 27.30 -10.18
C GLY A 154 -9.28 27.36 -9.13
N ALA A 155 -10.54 27.48 -9.53
CA ALA A 155 -11.68 27.48 -8.62
C ALA A 155 -12.06 26.06 -8.19
N GLU A 156 -12.69 25.95 -7.03
CA GLU A 156 -13.25 24.67 -6.58
C GLU A 156 -14.51 24.32 -7.39
N ILE A 157 -14.56 23.10 -7.92
CA ILE A 157 -15.74 22.56 -8.59
C ILE A 157 -16.68 22.01 -7.52
N VAL A 158 -17.68 22.82 -7.16
CA VAL A 158 -18.67 22.49 -6.11
C VAL A 158 -19.84 21.67 -6.63
N ASP A 159 -20.14 21.77 -7.93
CA ASP A 159 -21.24 21.01 -8.56
C ASP A 159 -20.81 19.54 -8.76
N PRO A 160 -21.45 18.58 -8.07
CA PRO A 160 -21.10 17.16 -8.20
C PRO A 160 -21.36 16.60 -9.60
N THR A 161 -22.24 17.24 -10.38
CA THR A 161 -22.59 16.81 -11.73
C THR A 161 -21.73 17.42 -12.83
N ALA A 162 -20.83 18.34 -12.47
CA ALA A 162 -19.91 18.94 -13.42
C ALA A 162 -18.97 17.88 -13.99
N ALA A 163 -18.80 17.88 -15.32
CA ALA A 163 -17.86 17.03 -16.01
C ALA A 163 -16.43 17.50 -15.73
N LEU A 164 -15.55 16.55 -15.43
CA LEU A 164 -14.13 16.77 -15.22
C LEU A 164 -13.44 17.04 -16.54
N MET A 165 -12.44 17.92 -16.50
CA MET A 165 -11.56 18.23 -17.62
C MET A 165 -10.16 17.68 -17.37
N ASP A 166 -9.45 17.43 -18.47
CA ASP A 166 -8.05 17.04 -18.41
C ASP A 166 -7.23 18.12 -17.70
N GLY A 167 -6.42 17.71 -16.72
CA GLY A 167 -5.62 18.59 -15.88
C GLY A 167 -6.35 19.15 -14.65
N ASP A 168 -7.66 18.92 -14.48
CA ASP A 168 -8.33 19.19 -13.20
C ASP A 168 -7.60 18.49 -12.06
N THR A 169 -7.78 18.96 -10.84
CA THR A 169 -6.99 18.47 -9.71
C THR A 169 -7.87 17.99 -8.57
N LEU A 170 -7.71 16.75 -8.14
CA LEU A 170 -8.23 16.29 -6.85
C LEU A 170 -7.26 16.68 -5.72
N VAL A 171 -7.78 17.39 -4.72
CA VAL A 171 -7.06 17.70 -3.49
C VAL A 171 -7.67 16.89 -2.35
N VAL A 172 -6.81 16.17 -1.65
CA VAL A 172 -7.20 15.29 -0.55
C VAL A 172 -6.56 15.80 0.72
N LEU A 173 -7.38 16.06 1.73
CA LEU A 173 -6.96 16.46 3.06
C LEU A 173 -7.18 15.30 4.03
N SER A 174 -6.14 14.94 4.77
CA SER A 174 -6.19 13.89 5.80
C SER A 174 -7.24 14.18 6.87
N ALA A 175 -7.65 13.14 7.60
CA ALA A 175 -8.69 13.27 8.64
C ALA A 175 -8.27 14.24 9.76
N ASP A 176 -7.00 14.21 10.15
CA ASP A 176 -6.42 15.14 11.13
C ASP A 176 -6.21 16.56 10.58
N SER A 177 -6.45 16.77 9.28
CA SER A 177 -6.37 18.05 8.60
C SER A 177 -4.98 18.68 8.50
N LEU A 178 -3.92 17.88 8.69
CA LEU A 178 -2.54 18.36 8.61
C LEU A 178 -1.88 18.06 7.26
N ASN A 179 -2.21 16.93 6.64
CA ASN A 179 -1.56 16.47 5.42
C ASN A 179 -2.48 16.67 4.22
N ILE A 180 -1.88 17.15 3.12
CA ILE A 180 -2.55 17.35 1.85
C ILE A 180 -1.82 16.52 0.80
N SER A 181 -2.57 15.88 -0.08
CA SER A 181 -2.06 15.34 -1.34
C SER A 181 -2.83 15.94 -2.50
N LYS A 182 -2.19 16.01 -3.66
CA LYS A 182 -2.75 16.56 -4.88
C LYS A 182 -2.59 15.53 -6.00
N TYR A 183 -3.67 15.29 -6.73
CA TYR A 183 -3.68 14.43 -7.90
C TYR A 183 -4.15 15.21 -9.12
N ILE A 184 -3.37 15.19 -10.19
CA ILE A 184 -3.74 15.72 -11.51
C ILE A 184 -4.58 14.65 -12.21
N LEU A 185 -5.76 15.04 -12.68
CA LEU A 185 -6.69 14.14 -13.35
C LEU A 185 -6.36 14.10 -14.84
N ASP A 186 -6.00 12.91 -15.32
CA ASP A 186 -5.78 12.64 -16.74
C ASP A 186 -7.11 12.14 -17.34
N VAL A 187 -7.78 13.04 -18.08
CA VAL A 187 -9.12 12.80 -18.63
C VAL A 187 -9.02 12.74 -20.15
N THR A 188 -9.13 11.54 -20.71
CA THR A 188 -9.04 11.34 -22.15
C THR A 188 -10.38 10.89 -22.73
N VAL A 189 -10.49 10.78 -24.06
CA VAL A 189 -11.73 10.25 -24.69
C VAL A 189 -11.88 8.75 -24.42
N ASN A 190 -10.76 8.03 -24.37
CA ASN A 190 -10.74 6.56 -24.28
C ASN A 190 -10.46 6.06 -22.85
N GLY A 191 -10.02 6.93 -21.94
CA GLY A 191 -9.57 6.56 -20.61
C GLY A 191 -8.13 6.02 -20.65
N LEU A 192 -7.93 4.81 -20.13
CA LEU A 192 -6.65 4.11 -20.18
C LEU A 192 -6.34 3.69 -21.63
N SER A 193 -5.06 3.67 -21.99
CA SER A 193 -4.65 3.29 -23.34
C SER A 193 -4.80 1.78 -23.56
N ASP A 194 -5.38 1.40 -24.71
CA ASP A 194 -5.44 0.03 -25.25
C ASP A 194 -4.20 -0.32 -26.10
N ASP A 195 -3.18 0.55 -26.13
CA ASP A 195 -1.98 0.37 -26.93
C ASP A 195 -0.99 -0.58 -26.26
N ALA A 196 -0.94 -1.82 -26.76
CA ALA A 196 0.06 -2.82 -26.40
C ALA A 196 1.14 -3.00 -27.49
N VAL A 197 1.24 -2.09 -28.47
CA VAL A 197 2.11 -2.29 -29.64
C VAL A 197 3.54 -1.80 -29.37
N LEU A 198 4.48 -2.74 -29.27
CA LEU A 198 5.90 -2.41 -29.23
C LEU A 198 6.35 -1.69 -30.51
N THR A 199 7.21 -0.69 -30.35
CA THR A 199 7.93 -0.06 -31.46
C THR A 199 9.43 -0.16 -31.24
N SER A 200 10.25 0.07 -32.27
CA SER A 200 11.71 0.11 -32.11
C SER A 200 12.35 0.90 -33.24
N THR A 201 13.43 1.62 -32.94
CA THR A 201 14.33 2.21 -33.94
C THR A 201 15.51 1.29 -34.28
N ALA A 202 15.78 0.29 -33.45
CA ALA A 202 16.92 -0.64 -33.59
C ALA A 202 16.52 -1.96 -34.26
N TYR A 203 15.28 -2.40 -34.06
CA TYR A 203 14.76 -3.69 -34.51
C TYR A 203 13.52 -3.51 -35.39
N THR A 204 13.24 -4.52 -36.21
CA THR A 204 11.99 -4.60 -36.97
C THR A 204 10.94 -5.28 -36.10
N VAL A 205 9.90 -4.52 -35.73
CA VAL A 205 8.73 -5.04 -35.00
C VAL A 205 7.57 -5.18 -35.99
N ALA A 206 6.98 -6.36 -36.05
CA ALA A 206 5.80 -6.64 -36.87
C ALA A 206 4.78 -7.44 -36.04
N TYR A 207 3.49 -7.21 -36.27
CA TYR A 207 2.42 -7.89 -35.54
C TYR A 207 1.22 -8.19 -36.45
N GLU A 208 0.50 -9.26 -36.10
CA GLU A 208 -0.77 -9.67 -36.71
C GLU A 208 -1.72 -10.10 -35.58
N GLY A 209 -2.76 -9.29 -35.34
CA GLY A 209 -3.65 -9.48 -34.20
C GLY A 209 -2.91 -9.35 -32.86
N VAL A 210 -3.02 -10.37 -32.00
CA VAL A 210 -2.43 -10.41 -30.65
C VAL A 210 -1.02 -11.01 -30.62
N THR A 211 -0.41 -11.30 -31.78
CA THR A 211 0.92 -11.89 -31.86
C THR A 211 1.83 -11.04 -32.72
N GLY A 212 3.12 -11.02 -32.38
CA GLY A 212 4.12 -10.28 -33.14
C GLY A 212 5.50 -10.91 -33.11
N SER A 213 6.43 -10.25 -33.80
CA SER A 213 7.82 -10.64 -33.90
C SER A 213 8.71 -9.42 -33.79
N VAL A 214 9.83 -9.59 -33.08
CA VAL A 214 10.93 -8.62 -33.05
C VAL A 214 12.11 -9.28 -33.75
N THR A 215 12.59 -8.67 -34.83
CA THR A 215 13.66 -9.23 -35.69
C THR A 215 14.68 -8.15 -36.04
N GLY A 216 15.78 -8.53 -36.72
CA GLY A 216 16.80 -7.57 -37.17
C GLY A 216 17.98 -7.39 -36.21
N PHE A 217 18.14 -8.28 -35.24
CA PHE A 217 19.32 -8.36 -34.36
C PHE A 217 20.18 -9.59 -34.67
N ASP A 218 21.47 -9.54 -34.29
CA ASP A 218 22.41 -10.63 -34.48
C ASP A 218 22.11 -11.84 -33.56
N TYR A 219 22.47 -13.04 -34.04
CA TYR A 219 22.39 -14.26 -33.24
C TYR A 219 23.29 -14.18 -32.00
N GLY A 220 22.79 -14.65 -30.85
CA GLY A 220 23.52 -14.64 -29.58
C GLY A 220 23.38 -13.33 -28.79
N ILE A 221 22.47 -12.44 -29.20
CA ILE A 221 22.11 -11.26 -28.40
C ILE A 221 21.37 -11.66 -27.12
N THR A 222 21.52 -10.86 -26.05
CA THR A 222 20.84 -11.11 -24.78
C THR A 222 19.40 -10.62 -24.82
N VAL A 223 18.52 -11.24 -24.03
CA VAL A 223 17.12 -10.81 -23.87
C VAL A 223 17.06 -9.36 -23.39
N ARG A 224 17.93 -8.98 -22.45
CA ARG A 224 18.03 -7.61 -21.94
C ARG A 224 18.31 -6.61 -23.06
N THR A 225 19.28 -6.89 -23.93
CA THR A 225 19.64 -5.97 -25.02
C THR A 225 18.49 -5.78 -26.02
N VAL A 226 17.69 -6.82 -26.27
CA VAL A 226 16.50 -6.68 -27.13
C VAL A 226 15.39 -5.92 -26.40
N ALA A 227 15.16 -6.20 -25.11
CA ALA A 227 14.20 -5.48 -24.29
C ALA A 227 14.52 -3.98 -24.18
N ASP A 228 15.79 -3.61 -23.98
CA ASP A 228 16.24 -2.21 -23.90
C ASP A 228 16.15 -1.48 -25.26
N GLY A 229 16.10 -2.23 -26.37
CA GLY A 229 16.03 -1.66 -27.72
C GLY A 229 14.61 -1.57 -28.30
N VAL A 230 13.59 -2.03 -27.57
CA VAL A 230 12.18 -1.79 -27.91
C VAL A 230 11.62 -0.66 -27.04
N THR A 231 10.66 0.08 -27.59
CA THR A 231 9.89 1.10 -26.89
C THR A 231 8.55 0.50 -26.52
N VAL A 232 8.29 0.42 -25.22
CA VAL A 232 7.01 0.02 -24.66
C VAL A 232 6.06 1.23 -24.66
N PRO A 233 4.80 1.09 -25.11
CA PRO A 233 3.80 2.14 -24.96
C PRO A 233 3.70 2.64 -23.52
N ALA A 234 3.39 3.94 -23.35
CA ALA A 234 3.25 4.50 -22.02
C ALA A 234 2.09 3.82 -21.27
N GLY A 235 2.32 3.44 -20.01
CA GLY A 235 1.31 2.77 -19.17
C GLY A 235 1.21 1.25 -19.37
N ALA A 236 1.75 0.70 -20.47
CA ALA A 236 1.72 -0.74 -20.71
C ALA A 236 2.69 -1.52 -19.80
N HIS A 237 2.28 -2.71 -19.39
CA HIS A 237 3.13 -3.65 -18.67
C HIS A 237 3.95 -4.48 -19.67
N PHE A 238 5.25 -4.64 -19.41
CA PHE A 238 6.17 -5.38 -20.27
C PHE A 238 6.93 -6.44 -19.48
N ALA A 239 6.89 -7.68 -19.96
CA ALA A 239 7.66 -8.79 -19.40
C ALA A 239 8.19 -9.73 -20.47
N ALA A 240 9.36 -10.32 -20.22
CA ALA A 240 9.84 -11.46 -21.00
C ALA A 240 9.25 -12.76 -20.42
N ILE A 241 8.62 -13.56 -21.27
CA ILE A 241 8.01 -14.84 -20.90
C ILE A 241 8.49 -15.98 -21.81
N ASP A 242 8.36 -17.21 -21.37
CA ASP A 242 8.60 -18.40 -22.20
C ASP A 242 7.32 -18.91 -22.87
N SER A 243 7.42 -20.00 -23.62
CA SER A 243 6.28 -20.65 -24.30
C SER A 243 5.18 -21.16 -23.37
N ASP A 244 5.48 -21.34 -22.07
CA ASP A 244 4.50 -21.72 -21.05
C ASP A 244 3.86 -20.49 -20.37
N GLY A 245 4.25 -19.27 -20.76
CA GLY A 245 3.82 -18.03 -20.11
C GLY A 245 4.54 -17.73 -18.79
N LYS A 246 5.68 -18.38 -18.51
CA LYS A 246 6.43 -18.13 -17.27
C LYS A 246 7.45 -17.02 -17.47
N TYR A 247 7.65 -16.23 -16.43
CA TYR A 247 8.64 -15.15 -16.43
C TYR A 247 10.06 -15.66 -16.75
N VAL A 248 10.70 -15.00 -17.72
CA VAL A 248 12.09 -15.21 -18.10
C VAL A 248 12.92 -14.08 -17.51
N PRO A 249 13.75 -14.36 -16.49
CA PRO A 249 14.65 -13.34 -15.96
C PRO A 249 15.74 -13.00 -16.99
N TYR A 250 16.22 -11.77 -16.97
CA TYR A 250 17.34 -11.35 -17.84
C TYR A 250 18.66 -12.05 -17.51
N GLN A 251 18.79 -12.57 -16.29
CA GLN A 251 19.96 -13.31 -15.83
C GLN A 251 19.52 -14.57 -15.10
N ARG A 252 20.29 -15.65 -15.26
CA ARG A 252 20.07 -16.93 -14.57
C ARG A 252 21.34 -17.37 -13.87
N LEU A 253 21.19 -18.03 -12.73
CA LEU A 253 22.30 -18.65 -12.02
C LEU A 253 22.73 -19.91 -12.78
N ASN A 254 24.01 -20.01 -13.12
CA ASN A 254 24.58 -21.23 -13.69
C ASN A 254 24.98 -22.23 -12.59
N PHE A 255 25.43 -23.43 -13.00
CA PHE A 255 25.88 -24.49 -12.07
C PHE A 255 27.05 -24.07 -11.18
N ASP A 256 27.83 -23.07 -11.61
CA ASP A 256 28.96 -22.52 -10.87
C ASP A 256 28.57 -21.36 -9.95
N THR A 257 27.27 -21.15 -9.72
CA THR A 257 26.72 -20.07 -8.88
C THR A 257 27.04 -18.65 -9.36
N VAL A 258 27.28 -18.50 -10.67
CA VAL A 258 27.50 -17.21 -11.33
C VAL A 258 26.24 -16.82 -12.10
N TYR A 259 25.86 -15.55 -12.02
CA TYR A 259 24.80 -14.99 -12.86
C TYR A 259 25.30 -14.82 -14.29
N VAL A 260 24.60 -15.43 -15.23
CA VAL A 260 24.85 -15.32 -16.68
C VAL A 260 23.63 -14.73 -17.37
N ASP A 261 23.86 -13.93 -18.41
CA ASP A 261 22.78 -13.33 -19.19
C ASP A 261 22.04 -14.40 -19.99
N VAL A 262 20.72 -14.23 -20.09
CA VAL A 262 19.88 -15.10 -20.93
C VAL A 262 19.95 -14.63 -22.37
N LEU A 263 20.25 -15.56 -23.28
CA LEU A 263 20.27 -15.30 -24.72
C LEU A 263 18.87 -15.42 -25.31
N VAL A 264 18.59 -14.64 -26.35
CA VAL A 264 17.32 -14.71 -27.09
C VAL A 264 17.20 -16.05 -27.81
N THR A 265 16.01 -16.64 -27.76
CA THR A 265 15.64 -17.86 -28.49
C THR A 265 14.23 -17.70 -29.06
N ASP A 266 13.82 -18.62 -29.94
CA ASP A 266 12.45 -18.65 -30.49
C ASP A 266 11.37 -19.10 -29.48
N GLN A 267 11.78 -19.46 -28.26
CA GLN A 267 10.90 -19.82 -27.15
C GLN A 267 10.72 -18.69 -26.12
N ILE A 268 11.27 -17.50 -26.40
CA ILE A 268 11.14 -16.33 -25.54
C ILE A 268 10.28 -15.30 -26.26
N TYR A 269 9.27 -14.80 -25.56
CA TYR A 269 8.32 -13.82 -26.04
C TYR A 269 8.37 -12.58 -25.15
N PHE A 270 7.99 -11.44 -25.69
CA PHE A 270 7.67 -10.26 -24.90
C PHE A 270 6.16 -10.17 -24.78
N GLU A 271 5.67 -10.29 -23.56
CA GLU A 271 4.29 -10.00 -23.20
C GLU A 271 4.18 -8.49 -22.96
N VAL A 272 3.24 -7.88 -23.68
CA VAL A 272 2.87 -6.48 -23.50
C VAL A 272 1.39 -6.44 -23.25
N ILE A 273 1.01 -5.92 -22.10
CA ILE A 273 -0.38 -5.75 -21.69
C ILE A 273 -0.64 -4.26 -21.67
N ALA A 274 -1.70 -3.81 -22.34
CA ALA A 274 -2.06 -2.40 -22.41
C ALA A 274 -2.39 -1.84 -21.01
N GLU A 275 -2.47 -0.52 -20.90
CA GLU A 275 -2.73 0.15 -19.62
C GLU A 275 -4.13 -0.21 -19.07
N ASP A 276 -5.10 -0.46 -19.94
CA ASP A 276 -6.45 -0.91 -19.61
C ASP A 276 -6.57 -2.42 -19.27
N GLY A 277 -5.47 -3.17 -19.41
CA GLY A 277 -5.40 -4.60 -19.16
C GLY A 277 -5.74 -5.48 -20.38
N ALA A 278 -5.92 -4.90 -21.58
CA ALA A 278 -6.15 -5.63 -22.83
C ALA A 278 -4.86 -6.20 -23.46
#